data_AF-A0A4W3HI52-F1
#
_entry.id   AF-A0A4W3HI52-F1
#
_cell.length_a   1.000
_cell.length_b   1.000
_cell.length_c   1.000
_cell.angle_alpha   90.00
_cell.angle_beta   90.00
_cell.angle_gamma   90.00
#
_symmetry.space_group_name_H-M   'P 1'
#
loop_
_entity.id
_entity.type
_entity.pdbx_description
1 polymer ?
#
loop_
_entity_poly.entity_id
_entity_poly.type
_entity_poly.pdbx_seq_one_letter_code
_entity_poly.pdbx_strand_id
1 'polypeptide(L)'
;MLPEHGHIEGVFARCGVKPTEICVKAIVYTNNKVKITFLKGGLVYVDNKFRGLPYVTGDIRIHRKSAKYVQMSTQFGLKMEILVHPILQLYITVQITFFGTADGLCGNFNGDAEDDFRSCMEISEGTSAIFVNSWQVGGHCASATEQTIDPCSLSHFKSAYAQQHCYILLNKTSIFGRCHGFVGPMEYYEVKAKNKNVSVIY
;
A
#
# COMPACT_ATOMS: atom_id res chain seq x y z
N MET A 1 -11.62 2.47 14.96
CA MET A 1 -12.11 1.29 14.22
C MET A 1 -13.10 1.73 13.14
N LEU A 2 -13.12 1.07 11.98
CA LEU A 2 -14.09 1.39 10.93
C LEU A 2 -15.50 0.88 11.33
N PRO A 3 -16.57 1.54 10.85
CA PRO A 3 -17.94 1.11 11.13
C PRO A 3 -18.21 -0.33 10.69
N GLU A 4 -19.16 -1.00 11.36
CA GLU A 4 -19.64 -2.34 11.02
C GLU A 4 -18.54 -3.42 11.00
N HIS A 5 -17.57 -3.32 11.92
CA HIS A 5 -16.37 -4.18 11.96
C HIS A 5 -15.59 -4.16 10.64
N GLY A 6 -15.61 -3.00 9.97
CA GLY A 6 -14.92 -2.78 8.72
C GLY A 6 -13.41 -2.95 8.88
N HIS A 7 -12.76 -3.58 7.91
CA HIS A 7 -11.31 -3.68 7.83
C HIS A 7 -10.85 -3.75 6.37
N ILE A 8 -9.58 -3.46 6.17
CA ILE A 8 -8.92 -3.47 4.86
C ILE A 8 -7.76 -4.46 4.92
N GLU A 9 -7.69 -5.37 3.95
CA GLU A 9 -6.64 -6.37 3.85
C GLU A 9 -5.88 -6.20 2.54
N GLY A 10 -4.56 -6.34 2.62
CA GLY A 10 -3.69 -6.50 1.45
C GLY A 10 -3.31 -7.97 1.29
N VAL A 11 -3.59 -8.55 0.12
CA VAL A 11 -3.11 -9.91 -0.21
C VAL A 11 -1.77 -9.81 -0.91
N PHE A 12 -0.72 -10.23 -0.22
CA PHE A 12 0.66 -10.23 -0.72
C PHE A 12 1.02 -11.60 -1.28
N ALA A 13 1.57 -11.63 -2.49
CA ALA A 13 2.13 -12.86 -3.04
C ALA A 13 3.30 -12.57 -3.98
N ARG A 14 4.09 -13.61 -4.23
CA ARG A 14 5.22 -13.54 -5.16
C ARG A 14 4.77 -13.07 -6.54
N CYS A 15 5.53 -12.15 -7.11
CA CYS A 15 5.31 -11.59 -8.43
C CYS A 15 6.55 -11.65 -9.32
N GLY A 16 7.71 -12.01 -8.77
CA GLY A 16 8.95 -12.14 -9.50
C GLY A 16 9.61 -13.51 -9.39
N VAL A 17 10.80 -13.60 -9.96
CA VAL A 17 11.62 -14.81 -10.06
C VAL A 17 12.34 -15.10 -8.74
N LYS A 18 12.59 -14.11 -7.89
CA LYS A 18 13.17 -14.34 -6.55
C LYS A 18 12.08 -14.50 -5.50
N PRO A 19 12.30 -15.30 -4.43
CA PRO A 19 11.35 -15.39 -3.31
C PRO A 19 11.06 -14.06 -2.64
N THR A 20 12.03 -13.13 -2.65
CA THR A 20 11.94 -11.79 -2.09
C THR A 20 11.12 -10.81 -2.94
N GLU A 21 10.70 -11.19 -4.15
CA GLU A 21 9.91 -10.32 -5.03
C GLU A 21 8.40 -10.53 -4.80
N ILE A 22 7.88 -9.79 -3.82
CA ILE A 22 6.48 -9.83 -3.37
C ILE A 22 5.73 -8.59 -3.90
N CYS A 23 4.48 -8.76 -4.31
CA CYS A 23 3.59 -7.67 -4.71
C CYS A 23 2.20 -7.84 -4.09
N VAL A 24 1.46 -6.74 -3.99
CA VAL A 24 0.02 -6.78 -3.71
C VAL A 24 -0.72 -7.41 -4.91
N LYS A 25 -1.53 -8.43 -4.65
CA LYS A 25 -2.36 -9.13 -5.65
C LYS A 25 -3.83 -8.74 -5.57
N ALA A 26 -4.31 -8.49 -4.36
CA ALA A 26 -5.65 -8.05 -4.11
C ALA A 26 -5.65 -7.03 -2.96
N ILE A 27 -6.59 -6.11 -3.03
CA ILE A 27 -6.97 -5.24 -1.92
C ILE A 27 -8.41 -5.60 -1.58
N VAL A 28 -8.69 -5.89 -0.32
CA VAL A 28 -10.00 -6.33 0.12
C VAL A 28 -10.52 -5.36 1.17
N TYR A 29 -11.73 -4.86 0.98
CA TYR A 29 -12.49 -4.19 2.04
C TYR A 29 -13.63 -5.12 2.45
N THR A 30 -13.74 -5.38 3.75
CA THR A 30 -14.80 -6.23 4.31
C THR A 30 -15.46 -5.51 5.47
N ASN A 31 -16.79 -5.61 5.55
CA ASN A 31 -17.54 -5.30 6.75
C ASN A 31 -18.63 -6.37 6.97
N ASN A 32 -19.49 -6.20 7.98
CA ASN A 32 -20.57 -7.16 8.28
C ASN A 32 -21.60 -7.36 7.15
N LYS A 33 -21.64 -6.50 6.13
CA LYS A 33 -22.65 -6.51 5.06
C LYS A 33 -22.09 -6.92 3.70
N VAL A 34 -20.83 -6.59 3.42
CA VAL A 34 -20.26 -6.74 2.08
C VAL A 34 -18.76 -7.04 2.11
N LYS A 35 -18.32 -7.86 1.15
CA LYS A 35 -16.91 -8.06 0.84
C LYS A 35 -16.59 -7.55 -0.56
N ILE A 36 -15.64 -6.62 -0.67
CA ILE A 36 -15.25 -5.96 -1.91
C ILE A 36 -13.78 -6.24 -2.20
N THR A 37 -13.49 -6.88 -3.33
CA THR A 37 -12.13 -7.25 -3.74
C THR A 37 -11.74 -6.48 -5.00
N PHE A 38 -10.62 -5.78 -4.93
CA PHE A 38 -9.99 -5.07 -6.05
C PHE A 38 -8.77 -5.85 -6.53
N LEU A 39 -8.70 -6.12 -7.83
CA LEU A 39 -7.59 -6.83 -8.47
C LEU A 39 -6.91 -5.97 -9.53
N LYS A 40 -5.72 -6.42 -9.95
CA LYS A 40 -4.98 -5.83 -11.07
C LYS A 40 -5.87 -5.72 -12.33
N GLY A 41 -5.68 -4.66 -13.11
CA GLY A 41 -6.51 -4.37 -14.29
C GLY A 41 -7.84 -3.67 -13.98
N GLY A 42 -8.16 -3.48 -12.69
CA GLY A 42 -9.36 -2.78 -12.25
C GLY A 42 -10.60 -3.65 -12.25
N LEU A 43 -10.42 -4.95 -12.04
CA LEU A 43 -11.52 -5.87 -11.78
C LEU A 43 -12.00 -5.69 -10.34
N VAL A 44 -13.31 -5.55 -10.18
CA VAL A 44 -13.97 -5.37 -8.88
C VAL A 44 -14.97 -6.49 -8.68
N TYR A 45 -14.84 -7.19 -7.56
CA TYR A 45 -15.78 -8.23 -7.13
C TYR A 45 -16.47 -7.78 -5.85
N VAL A 46 -17.78 -7.95 -5.80
CA VAL A 46 -18.62 -7.70 -4.62
C VAL A 46 -19.31 -9.01 -4.29
N ASP A 47 -19.03 -9.55 -3.11
CA ASP A 47 -19.50 -10.87 -2.66
C ASP A 47 -19.23 -11.97 -3.71
N ASN A 48 -17.98 -12.02 -4.17
CA ASN A 48 -17.47 -12.94 -5.21
C ASN A 48 -18.13 -12.83 -6.59
N LYS A 49 -18.94 -11.80 -6.84
CA LYS A 49 -19.54 -11.54 -8.16
C LYS A 49 -18.90 -10.32 -8.79
N PHE A 50 -18.49 -10.44 -10.06
CA PHE A 50 -17.96 -9.32 -10.81
C PHE A 50 -18.98 -8.17 -10.87
N ARG A 51 -18.48 -6.94 -10.75
CA ARG A 51 -19.26 -5.71 -10.88
C ARG A 51 -18.59 -4.75 -11.85
N GLY A 52 -19.37 -4.28 -12.82
CA GLY A 52 -18.99 -3.13 -13.63
C GLY A 52 -18.98 -1.85 -12.80
N LEU A 53 -18.15 -0.88 -13.20
CA LEU A 53 -18.10 0.43 -12.56
C LEU A 53 -18.79 1.49 -13.45
N PRO A 54 -19.49 2.47 -12.85
CA PRO A 54 -19.60 2.72 -11.42
C PRO A 54 -20.52 1.73 -10.68
N TYR A 55 -20.28 1.53 -9.39
CA TYR A 55 -21.07 0.67 -8.52
C TYR A 55 -21.34 1.37 -7.18
N VAL A 56 -22.56 1.23 -6.67
CA VAL A 56 -22.98 1.83 -5.39
C VAL A 56 -23.72 0.79 -4.58
N THR A 57 -23.39 0.66 -3.29
CA THR A 57 -24.08 -0.20 -2.34
C THR A 57 -24.07 0.43 -0.95
N GLY A 58 -25.24 0.70 -0.37
CA GLY A 58 -25.37 1.43 0.89
C GLY A 58 -24.57 2.74 0.86
N ASP A 59 -23.61 2.86 1.78
CA ASP A 59 -22.75 4.03 1.92
C ASP A 59 -21.50 4.02 1.03
N ILE A 60 -21.28 2.94 0.28
CA ILE A 60 -20.08 2.72 -0.52
C ILE A 60 -20.34 3.10 -1.97
N ARG A 61 -19.44 3.92 -2.52
CA ARG A 61 -19.42 4.27 -3.95
C ARG A 61 -18.08 3.88 -4.55
N ILE A 62 -18.10 3.19 -5.67
CA ILE A 62 -16.92 2.74 -6.42
C ILE A 62 -17.02 3.24 -7.85
N HIS A 63 -15.95 3.88 -8.34
CA HIS A 63 -15.91 4.37 -9.71
C HIS A 63 -14.49 4.36 -10.27
N ARG A 64 -14.38 4.40 -11.61
CA ARG A 64 -13.11 4.65 -12.30
C ARG A 64 -12.83 6.14 -12.28
N LYS A 65 -11.72 6.53 -11.65
CA LYS A 65 -11.19 7.90 -11.70
C LYS A 65 -10.40 8.13 -12.98
N SER A 66 -9.74 7.08 -13.50
CA SER A 66 -9.05 7.09 -14.79
C SER A 66 -8.83 5.68 -15.34
N ALA A 67 -8.09 5.57 -16.45
CA ALA A 67 -7.66 4.28 -17.00
C ALA A 67 -6.84 3.43 -16.00
N LYS A 68 -6.11 4.07 -15.07
CA LYS A 68 -5.23 3.39 -14.11
C LYS A 68 -5.71 3.46 -12.66
N TYR A 69 -6.72 4.25 -12.35
CA TYR A 69 -7.20 4.46 -10.98
C TYR A 69 -8.67 4.06 -10.82
N VAL A 70 -8.93 3.23 -9.81
CA VAL A 70 -10.25 2.95 -9.25
C VAL A 70 -10.32 3.58 -7.88
N GLN A 71 -11.44 4.22 -7.55
CA GLN A 71 -11.67 4.84 -6.26
C GLN A 71 -12.86 4.19 -5.58
N MET A 72 -12.71 3.86 -4.29
CA MET A 72 -13.81 3.57 -3.37
C MET A 72 -13.90 4.70 -2.36
N SER A 73 -15.11 5.15 -2.07
CA SER A 73 -15.37 6.15 -1.04
C SER A 73 -16.60 5.78 -0.25
N THR A 74 -16.59 6.06 1.04
CA THR A 74 -17.71 5.85 1.95
C THR A 74 -18.23 7.17 2.51
N GLN A 75 -19.50 7.19 2.97
CA GLN A 75 -20.07 8.39 3.60
C GLN A 75 -19.40 8.71 4.95
N PHE A 76 -18.91 7.70 5.66
CA PHE A 76 -18.21 7.87 6.93
C PHE A 76 -16.76 8.36 6.79
N GLY A 77 -16.31 8.72 5.58
CA GLY A 77 -15.04 9.40 5.40
C GLY A 77 -13.83 8.52 5.11
N LEU A 78 -14.03 7.23 4.78
CA LEU A 78 -12.97 6.39 4.22
C LEU A 78 -12.91 6.57 2.70
N LYS A 79 -11.72 6.82 2.18
CA LYS A 79 -11.44 6.87 0.75
C LYS A 79 -10.24 5.98 0.44
N MET A 80 -10.40 5.12 -0.55
CA MET A 80 -9.34 4.27 -1.09
C MET A 80 -9.12 4.63 -2.56
N GLU A 81 -7.89 4.97 -2.93
CA GLU A 81 -7.49 5.11 -4.32
C GLU A 81 -6.57 3.95 -4.69
N ILE A 82 -7.01 3.15 -5.67
CA ILE A 82 -6.33 1.94 -6.09
C ILE A 82 -5.72 2.18 -7.48
N LEU A 83 -4.39 2.18 -7.55
CA LEU A 83 -3.67 2.11 -8.81
C LEU A 83 -3.72 0.66 -9.30
N VAL A 84 -4.31 0.42 -10.46
CA VAL A 84 -4.54 -0.95 -10.97
C VAL A 84 -3.55 -1.39 -12.04
N HIS A 85 -2.69 -0.48 -12.49
CA HIS A 85 -1.65 -0.72 -13.49
C HIS A 85 -0.53 0.34 -13.38
N PRO A 86 0.77 -0.03 -13.48
CA PRO A 86 1.29 -1.36 -13.81
C PRO A 86 1.28 -2.35 -12.63
N ILE A 87 1.23 -1.83 -11.40
CA ILE A 87 1.30 -2.58 -10.14
C ILE A 87 0.13 -2.14 -9.28
N LEU A 88 -0.44 -3.09 -8.54
CA LEU A 88 -1.52 -2.81 -7.61
C LEU A 88 -0.96 -2.03 -6.41
N GLN A 89 -1.41 -0.80 -6.22
CA GLN A 89 -1.04 0.05 -5.07
C GLN A 89 -2.30 0.63 -4.46
N LEU A 90 -2.28 0.82 -3.14
CA LEU A 90 -3.38 1.35 -2.35
C LEU A 90 -2.94 2.64 -1.67
N TYR A 91 -3.78 3.67 -1.79
CA TYR A 91 -3.70 4.89 -0.99
C TYR A 91 -4.97 4.97 -0.15
N ILE A 92 -4.81 5.09 1.17
CA ILE A 92 -5.91 5.20 2.11
C ILE A 92 -5.95 6.64 2.61
N THR A 93 -7.14 7.24 2.60
CA THR A 93 -7.38 8.53 3.23
C THR A 93 -8.58 8.37 4.15
N VAL A 94 -8.42 8.81 5.39
CA VAL A 94 -9.49 8.84 6.40
C VAL A 94 -9.70 10.26 6.89
N GLN A 95 -10.91 10.56 7.37
CA GLN A 95 -11.19 11.83 8.03
C GLN A 95 -10.51 11.90 9.41
N ILE A 96 -10.32 13.13 9.92
CA ILE A 96 -9.72 13.38 11.23
C ILE A 96 -10.47 12.72 12.39
N THR A 97 -11.76 12.38 12.20
CA THR A 97 -12.55 11.63 13.17
C THR A 97 -12.00 10.23 13.48
N PHE A 98 -11.09 9.71 12.66
CA PHE A 98 -10.40 8.44 12.89
C PHE A 98 -9.09 8.57 13.68
N PHE A 99 -8.68 9.78 14.06
CA PHE A 99 -7.43 10.04 14.78
C PHE A 99 -7.31 9.20 16.05
N GLY A 100 -6.21 8.45 16.17
CA GLY A 100 -5.93 7.55 17.29
C GLY A 100 -6.86 6.32 17.39
N THR A 101 -7.62 6.01 16.33
CA THR A 101 -8.55 4.86 16.31
C THR A 101 -8.25 3.85 15.21
N ALA A 102 -7.26 4.13 14.36
CA ALA A 102 -6.76 3.17 13.40
C ALA A 102 -5.88 2.16 14.13
N ASP A 103 -5.76 0.96 13.59
CA ASP A 103 -4.79 -0.03 14.01
C ASP A 103 -4.46 -0.90 12.80
N GLY A 104 -3.24 -1.40 12.74
CA GLY A 104 -2.76 -2.27 11.66
C GLY A 104 -1.43 -1.84 11.09
N LEU A 105 -1.12 -2.33 9.88
CA LEU A 105 0.12 -2.02 9.18
C LEU A 105 0.29 -0.53 8.80
N CYS A 106 -0.77 0.26 8.91
CA CYS A 106 -0.75 1.71 8.65
C CYS A 106 -0.63 2.54 9.94
N GLY A 107 -0.29 1.92 11.08
CA GLY A 107 -0.16 2.60 12.35
C GLY A 107 -1.50 2.94 13.01
N ASN A 108 -1.44 3.80 14.02
CA ASN A 108 -2.61 4.14 14.85
C ASN A 108 -3.24 5.51 14.52
N PHE A 109 -2.59 6.29 13.64
CA PHE A 109 -3.00 7.63 13.21
C PHE A 109 -3.18 8.63 14.37
N ASN A 110 -2.25 8.64 15.34
CA ASN A 110 -2.24 9.58 16.48
C ASN A 110 -1.24 10.75 16.30
N GLY A 111 -0.53 10.81 15.17
CA GLY A 111 0.45 11.87 14.88
C GLY A 111 1.85 11.64 15.48
N ASP A 112 2.08 10.51 16.15
CA ASP A 112 3.39 10.06 16.63
C ASP A 112 3.85 8.85 15.79
N ALA A 113 4.96 8.99 15.07
CA ALA A 113 5.47 7.91 14.23
C ALA A 113 6.31 6.89 15.02
N GLU A 114 6.74 7.22 16.25
CA GLU A 114 7.61 6.37 17.06
C GLU A 114 6.86 5.15 17.62
N ASP A 115 5.52 5.21 17.71
CA ASP A 115 4.68 4.13 18.22
C ASP A 115 3.92 3.34 17.13
N ASP A 116 4.17 3.64 15.85
CA ASP A 116 3.46 3.03 14.73
C ASP A 116 3.78 1.53 14.55
N PHE A 117 4.93 1.06 15.06
CA PHE A 117 5.29 -0.37 15.10
C PHE A 117 4.62 -1.09 16.27
N ARG A 118 3.30 -0.91 16.42
CA ARG A 118 2.48 -1.56 17.44
C ARG A 118 1.84 -2.83 16.90
N SER A 119 2.08 -3.96 17.56
CA SER A 119 1.53 -5.26 17.17
C SER A 119 0.02 -5.36 17.38
N CYS A 120 -0.59 -6.43 16.84
CA CYS A 120 -2.01 -6.72 17.04
C CYS A 120 -2.40 -6.94 18.51
N MET A 121 -1.41 -7.19 19.38
CA MET A 121 -1.56 -7.33 20.84
C MET A 121 -1.22 -6.02 21.57
N GLU A 122 -1.17 -4.90 20.86
CA GLU A 122 -0.92 -3.56 21.38
C GLU A 122 0.49 -3.32 21.94
N ILE A 123 1.47 -4.16 21.57
CA ILE A 123 2.86 -4.09 22.05
C ILE A 123 3.75 -3.42 21.01
N SER A 124 4.60 -2.49 21.42
CA SER A 124 5.61 -1.89 20.53
C SER A 124 6.68 -2.92 20.17
N GLU A 125 6.93 -3.09 18.87
CA GLU A 125 7.88 -4.04 18.32
C GLU A 125 9.15 -3.35 17.83
N GLY A 126 10.31 -3.97 18.07
CA GLY A 126 11.61 -3.39 17.70
C GLY A 126 12.05 -3.67 16.25
N THR A 127 11.33 -4.50 15.50
CA THR A 127 11.68 -4.85 14.11
C THR A 127 10.44 -4.90 13.22
N SER A 128 10.62 -4.60 11.94
CA SER A 128 9.54 -4.58 10.95
C SER A 128 8.96 -5.98 10.73
N ALA A 129 9.80 -7.02 10.76
CA ALA A 129 9.35 -8.39 10.57
C ALA A 129 8.43 -8.88 11.70
N ILE A 130 8.76 -8.60 12.96
CA ILE A 130 7.91 -9.01 14.11
C ILE A 130 6.58 -8.24 14.06
N PHE A 131 6.64 -6.92 13.83
CA PHE A 131 5.46 -6.07 13.65
C PHE A 131 4.53 -6.63 12.55
N VAL A 132 5.03 -6.82 11.33
CA VAL A 132 4.23 -7.33 10.20
C VAL A 132 3.68 -8.73 10.47
N ASN A 133 4.46 -9.60 11.12
CA ASN A 133 4.02 -10.95 11.44
C ASN A 133 2.86 -10.98 12.45
N SER A 134 2.80 -10.02 13.37
CA SER A 134 1.68 -9.93 14.32
C SER A 134 0.34 -9.63 13.63
N TRP A 135 0.36 -8.96 12.48
CA TRP A 135 -0.82 -8.54 11.72
C TRP A 135 -1.27 -9.54 10.64
N GLN A 136 -0.72 -10.76 10.63
CA GLN A 136 -1.12 -11.77 9.66
C GLN A 136 -2.57 -12.22 9.86
N VAL A 137 -3.32 -12.25 8.76
CA VAL A 137 -4.69 -12.76 8.74
C VAL A 137 -4.70 -14.15 8.12
N GLY A 138 -5.05 -15.15 8.91
CA GLY A 138 -5.07 -16.57 8.52
C GLY A 138 -3.75 -17.30 8.78
N GLY A 139 -3.82 -18.50 9.36
CA GLY A 139 -2.65 -19.24 9.88
C GLY A 139 -1.77 -19.97 8.86
N HIS A 140 -1.80 -19.59 7.57
CA HIS A 140 -1.11 -20.31 6.49
C HIS A 140 -0.10 -19.44 5.71
N CYS A 141 0.34 -18.33 6.28
CA CYS A 141 1.37 -17.47 5.68
C CYS A 141 2.77 -17.83 6.20
N ALA A 142 3.77 -17.74 5.31
CA ALA A 142 5.16 -17.79 5.75
C ALA A 142 5.47 -16.51 6.54
N SER A 143 6.22 -16.63 7.63
CA SER A 143 6.69 -15.47 8.39
C SER A 143 7.53 -14.54 7.52
N ALA A 144 7.24 -13.25 7.60
CA ALA A 144 8.12 -12.21 7.10
C ALA A 144 9.47 -12.32 7.79
N THR A 145 10.53 -12.12 7.02
CA THR A 145 11.91 -12.05 7.51
C THR A 145 12.49 -10.69 7.21
N GLU A 146 13.32 -10.18 8.10
CA GLU A 146 14.06 -8.95 7.86
C GLU A 146 14.91 -9.07 6.60
N GLN A 147 14.82 -8.06 5.73
CA GLN A 147 15.58 -8.02 4.50
C GLN A 147 16.74 -7.04 4.64
N THR A 148 17.90 -7.56 5.02
CA THR A 148 19.12 -6.77 5.24
C THR A 148 19.94 -6.57 3.96
N ILE A 149 19.57 -7.23 2.87
CA ILE A 149 20.33 -7.22 1.62
C ILE A 149 19.77 -6.18 0.68
N ASP A 150 20.58 -5.17 0.35
CA ASP A 150 20.29 -4.20 -0.71
C ASP A 150 20.17 -4.92 -2.08
N PRO A 151 19.01 -4.86 -2.76
CA PRO A 151 18.84 -5.43 -4.09
C PRO A 151 19.82 -4.89 -5.13
N CYS A 152 20.29 -3.65 -4.98
CA CYS A 152 21.27 -3.02 -5.87
C CYS A 152 22.66 -3.66 -5.72
N SER A 153 23.02 -4.15 -4.54
CA SER A 153 24.28 -4.85 -4.29
C SER A 153 24.35 -6.24 -4.94
N LEU A 154 23.20 -6.81 -5.30
CA LEU A 154 23.13 -8.15 -5.92
C LEU A 154 23.45 -8.16 -7.41
N SER A 155 23.48 -7.01 -8.08
CA SER A 155 23.78 -6.92 -9.52
C SER A 155 24.26 -5.53 -9.91
N HIS A 156 25.55 -5.44 -10.24
CA HIS A 156 26.18 -4.20 -10.70
C HIS A 156 25.46 -3.60 -11.92
N PHE A 157 25.10 -4.43 -12.91
CA PHE A 157 24.39 -3.96 -14.10
C PHE A 157 23.00 -3.39 -13.76
N LYS A 158 22.21 -4.06 -12.91
CA LYS A 158 20.89 -3.57 -12.49
C LYS A 158 21.00 -2.30 -11.65
N SER A 159 22.03 -2.21 -10.81
CA SER A 159 22.34 -1.03 -10.01
C SER A 159 22.66 0.18 -10.89
N ALA A 160 23.62 0.04 -11.80
CA ALA A 160 23.99 1.12 -12.73
C ALA A 160 22.79 1.59 -13.57
N TYR A 161 22.00 0.65 -14.09
CA TYR A 161 20.76 0.95 -14.80
C TYR A 161 19.77 1.72 -13.92
N ALA A 162 19.51 1.26 -12.69
CA ALA A 162 18.57 1.92 -11.78
C ALA A 162 19.03 3.34 -11.40
N GLN A 163 20.31 3.52 -11.09
CA GLN A 163 20.91 4.81 -10.76
C GLN A 163 20.77 5.79 -11.93
N GLN A 164 21.13 5.37 -13.14
CA GLN A 164 21.02 6.21 -14.33
C GLN A 164 19.56 6.63 -14.61
N HIS A 165 18.60 5.70 -14.52
CA HIS A 165 17.20 5.99 -14.81
C HIS A 165 16.50 6.79 -13.71
N CYS A 166 16.87 6.60 -12.44
CA CYS A 166 16.26 7.31 -11.30
C CYS A 166 16.90 8.68 -11.05
N TYR A 167 18.11 8.94 -11.54
CA TYR A 167 18.84 10.20 -11.35
C TYR A 167 18.04 11.45 -11.74
N ILE A 168 17.11 11.33 -12.70
CA ILE A 168 16.23 12.43 -13.09
C ILE A 168 15.46 13.03 -11.90
N LEU A 169 15.14 12.23 -10.88
CA LEU A 169 14.49 12.71 -9.65
C LEU A 169 15.38 13.65 -8.84
N LEU A 170 16.69 13.46 -8.88
CA LEU A 170 17.68 14.27 -8.18
C LEU A 170 18.11 15.51 -8.98
N ASN A 171 17.83 15.54 -10.28
CA ASN A 171 18.27 16.63 -11.15
C ASN A 171 17.39 17.88 -10.98
N LYS A 172 17.96 18.94 -10.39
CA LYS A 172 17.33 20.25 -10.17
C LYS A 172 16.93 20.99 -11.45
N THR A 173 17.54 20.67 -12.60
CA THR A 173 17.18 21.28 -13.89
C THR A 173 16.15 20.47 -14.67
N SER A 174 15.78 19.28 -14.18
CA SER A 174 14.74 18.45 -14.78
C SER A 174 13.33 18.98 -14.48
N ILE A 175 12.32 18.33 -15.06
CA ILE A 175 10.91 18.58 -14.75
C ILE A 175 10.58 18.39 -13.25
N PHE A 176 11.35 17.57 -12.52
CA PHE A 176 11.15 17.34 -11.08
C PHE A 176 11.82 18.39 -10.21
N GLY A 177 12.79 19.14 -10.73
CA GLY A 177 13.58 20.11 -9.96
C GLY A 177 12.74 21.21 -9.32
N ARG A 178 11.61 21.58 -9.96
CA ARG A 178 10.65 22.55 -9.42
C ARG A 178 9.98 22.07 -8.12
N CYS A 179 9.91 20.75 -7.89
CA CYS A 179 9.30 20.17 -6.69
C CYS A 179 10.27 20.05 -5.52
N HIS A 180 11.59 20.22 -5.74
CA HIS A 180 12.61 20.00 -4.70
C HIS A 180 12.50 20.93 -3.50
N GLY A 181 11.86 22.11 -3.66
CA GLY A 181 11.58 23.02 -2.54
C GLY A 181 10.42 22.58 -1.64
N PHE A 182 9.60 21.63 -2.09
CA PHE A 182 8.41 21.15 -1.38
C PHE A 182 8.51 19.68 -0.97
N VAL A 183 9.27 18.88 -1.73
CA VAL A 183 9.41 17.44 -1.53
C VAL A 183 10.89 17.07 -1.64
N GLY A 184 11.43 16.43 -0.61
CA GLY A 184 12.80 15.92 -0.60
C GLY A 184 12.97 14.80 -1.64
N PRO A 185 13.86 14.94 -2.64
CA PRO A 185 13.95 13.96 -3.73
C PRO A 185 14.69 12.67 -3.37
N MET A 186 15.44 12.65 -2.27
CA MET A 186 16.31 11.53 -1.89
C MET A 186 15.51 10.28 -1.53
N GLU A 187 14.45 10.41 -0.71
CA GLU A 187 13.61 9.27 -0.30
C GLU A 187 12.99 8.57 -1.50
N TYR A 188 12.46 9.34 -2.46
CA TYR A 188 11.86 8.82 -3.69
C TYR A 188 12.91 8.16 -4.60
N TYR A 189 14.11 8.75 -4.69
CA TYR A 189 15.21 8.16 -5.43
C TYR A 189 15.62 6.81 -4.85
N GLU A 190 15.79 6.72 -3.53
CA GLU A 190 16.18 5.46 -2.88
C GLU A 190 15.13 4.38 -3.07
N VAL A 191 13.85 4.69 -2.84
CA VAL A 191 12.76 3.73 -3.02
C VAL A 191 12.69 3.27 -4.48
N LYS A 192 12.80 4.17 -5.47
CA LYS A 192 12.74 3.79 -6.89
C LYS A 192 13.97 3.04 -7.38
N ALA A 193 15.15 3.37 -6.86
CA ALA A 193 16.40 2.70 -7.20
C ALA A 193 16.43 1.27 -6.63
N LYS A 194 16.00 1.09 -5.37
CA LYS A 194 15.97 -0.21 -4.67
C LYS A 194 14.77 -1.07 -5.07
N ASN A 195 13.62 -0.45 -5.32
CA ASN A 195 12.34 -1.12 -5.47
C ASN A 195 11.67 -0.77 -6.81
N LYS A 196 11.67 -1.74 -7.74
CA LYS A 196 10.86 -1.62 -8.97
C LYS A 196 9.36 -1.74 -8.69
N ASN A 197 8.95 -2.27 -7.53
CA ASN A 197 7.59 -2.78 -7.31
C ASN A 197 6.86 -2.40 -6.02
N VAL A 198 7.40 -1.58 -5.11
CA VAL A 198 6.68 -1.22 -3.88
C VAL A 198 6.69 0.29 -3.68
N SER A 199 5.51 0.84 -3.44
CA SER A 199 5.32 2.18 -2.89
C SER A 199 4.10 2.07 -1.98
N VAL A 200 4.35 1.90 -0.67
CA VAL A 200 3.45 2.38 0.37
C VAL A 200 4.04 3.75 0.70
N ILE A 201 3.30 4.80 0.43
CA ILE A 201 3.66 6.16 0.81
C ILE A 201 2.55 6.61 1.74
N TYR A 202 2.95 7.07 2.93
CA TYR A 202 2.11 7.72 3.92
C TYR A 202 1.38 8.94 3.32
#